data_AF-A0A936BTH7-F1
#
_entry.id   AF-A0A936BTH7-F1
#
_cell.length_a   1.000
_cell.length_b   1.000
_cell.length_c   1.000
_cell.angle_alpha   90.00
_cell.angle_beta   90.00
_cell.angle_gamma   90.00
#
_symmetry.space_group_name_H-M   'P 1'
#
loop_
_entity.id
_entity.type
_entity.pdbx_description
1 polymer ?
#
loop_
_entity_poly.entity_id
_entity_poly.type
_entity_poly.pdbx_seq_one_letter_code
_entity_poly.pdbx_strand_id
1 'polypeptide(L)'
;MTLVDPSRLHVPPVAHPRPGGEFVLYWLQATFRAHDNFALNFAIEQADALSVPVLVYHGLRHDYPWASARLHTWILESVVDLRRDFAAKGIQYAFWLDRSRGAWTDWPAGRRGSDAAGQDAAADWSPLVHLADRAALVVTDYTPTFIHPRQLRGLRKRTATPVIAVDSATVVPMAAHAKEHSTARGFRTALLEPLAHHLWPVPNPLPRVRRPVDVGFEDDAPAVTPATIASLVAGCDVDQAVAASPMFRGGTAAGRARLHEFVARGLARYADDRNDPNNLEAVSRLSPWLHFGNVSIHEVLLTARAAGPAAAYAKFEDEAVTWRELAHNFCHWNPKHRTVAGIPAWAREQLASHEADPRPAHYTLAQLERGDGRPALERDAALLPAGRVDAQLRADAVGEGGPHVDAGRGRVPGIPGAPQQQVQPGRAGPEQLRRDHVDVREVRPAVLPAPHLRDGALPVAQGGGGQVRRAGVHPAVFLTLKRRWGRGPGRLAV
;
A
#
# COMPACT_ATOMS: atom_id res chain seq x y z
N MET A 1 0.56 -15.24 -20.91
CA MET A 1 0.83 -15.15 -19.46
C MET A 1 0.30 -13.81 -18.98
N THR A 2 -0.37 -13.78 -17.83
CA THR A 2 -0.88 -12.52 -17.25
C THR A 2 0.28 -11.63 -16.81
N LEU A 3 0.10 -10.31 -16.92
CA LEU A 3 1.09 -9.32 -16.50
C LEU A 3 1.17 -9.16 -14.97
N VAL A 4 0.20 -9.72 -14.26
CA VAL A 4 0.02 -9.52 -12.82
C VAL A 4 -0.09 -10.86 -12.13
N ASP A 5 0.72 -11.03 -11.08
CA ASP A 5 0.67 -12.21 -10.24
C ASP A 5 -0.74 -12.36 -9.61
N PRO A 6 -1.41 -13.53 -9.73
CA PRO A 6 -2.74 -13.73 -9.17
C PRO A 6 -2.83 -13.47 -7.66
N SER A 7 -1.75 -13.63 -6.90
CA SER A 7 -1.71 -13.32 -5.46
C SER A 7 -1.85 -11.82 -5.14
N ARG A 8 -1.74 -10.93 -6.13
CA ARG A 8 -2.07 -9.50 -6.00
C ARG A 8 -3.56 -9.21 -6.11
N LEU A 9 -4.36 -10.16 -6.61
CA LEU A 9 -5.76 -9.91 -6.94
C LEU A 9 -6.68 -10.23 -5.74
N HIS A 10 -7.51 -9.26 -5.38
CA HIS A 10 -8.56 -9.40 -4.36
C HIS A 10 -9.93 -9.42 -5.04
N VAL A 11 -10.26 -10.59 -5.55
CA VAL A 11 -11.40 -10.87 -6.43
C VAL A 11 -12.66 -11.20 -5.61
N PRO A 12 -13.85 -10.66 -5.96
CA PRO A 12 -15.11 -11.12 -5.36
C PRO A 12 -15.46 -12.54 -5.83
N PRO A 13 -16.35 -13.27 -5.13
CA PRO A 13 -16.72 -14.66 -5.49
C PRO A 13 -17.21 -14.83 -6.93
N VAL A 14 -17.89 -13.82 -7.49
CA VAL A 14 -18.30 -13.75 -8.89
C VAL A 14 -17.65 -12.51 -9.51
N ALA A 15 -16.78 -12.71 -10.50
CA ALA A 15 -15.98 -11.63 -11.08
C ALA A 15 -15.91 -11.67 -12.61
N HIS A 16 -17.01 -12.05 -13.26
CA HIS A 16 -17.09 -12.07 -14.71
C HIS A 16 -17.37 -10.66 -15.26
N PRO A 17 -16.59 -10.19 -16.24
CA PRO A 17 -16.87 -8.91 -16.88
C PRO A 17 -18.31 -8.86 -17.41
N ARG A 18 -18.95 -7.71 -17.24
CA ARG A 18 -20.31 -7.48 -17.71
C ARG A 18 -20.34 -7.45 -19.25
N PRO A 19 -21.22 -8.24 -19.89
CA PRO A 19 -21.45 -8.13 -21.33
C PRO A 19 -21.90 -6.72 -21.71
N GLY A 20 -21.37 -6.19 -22.81
CA GLY A 20 -21.76 -4.87 -23.33
C GLY A 20 -21.22 -3.67 -22.55
N GLY A 21 -20.33 -3.87 -21.57
CA GLY A 21 -19.67 -2.74 -20.91
C GLY A 21 -18.78 -1.95 -21.86
N GLU A 22 -18.75 -0.63 -21.69
CA GLU A 22 -18.15 0.30 -22.68
C GLU A 22 -16.62 0.41 -22.56
N PHE A 23 -16.09 0.17 -21.35
CA PHE A 23 -14.69 0.32 -20.96
C PHE A 23 -14.38 -0.53 -19.72
N VAL A 24 -13.09 -0.73 -19.43
CA VAL A 24 -12.64 -1.14 -18.09
C VAL A 24 -12.30 0.11 -17.30
N LEU A 25 -12.92 0.27 -16.13
CA LEU A 25 -12.70 1.41 -15.25
C LEU A 25 -11.57 1.08 -14.28
N TYR A 26 -10.46 1.81 -14.35
CA TYR A 26 -9.49 1.84 -13.27
C TYR A 26 -9.83 2.99 -12.32
N TRP A 27 -10.41 2.66 -11.17
CA TRP A 27 -10.64 3.58 -10.07
C TRP A 27 -9.33 3.74 -9.26
N LEU A 28 -8.65 4.86 -9.51
CA LEU A 28 -7.39 5.19 -8.86
C LEU A 28 -7.63 5.74 -7.45
N GLN A 29 -7.01 5.13 -6.44
CA GLN A 29 -7.25 5.47 -5.03
C GLN A 29 -5.98 5.71 -4.19
N ALA A 30 -4.94 4.92 -4.40
CA ALA A 30 -3.76 4.88 -3.53
C ALA A 30 -2.43 4.81 -4.29
N THR A 31 -2.44 4.53 -5.59
CA THR A 31 -1.20 4.42 -6.38
C THR A 31 -1.11 5.46 -7.48
N PHE A 32 -0.99 6.74 -7.11
CA PHE A 32 -1.02 7.92 -8.00
C PHE A 32 0.19 8.02 -8.95
N ARG A 33 0.30 7.05 -9.85
CA ARG A 33 1.31 6.92 -10.89
C ARG A 33 0.76 6.10 -12.06
N ALA A 34 1.18 6.46 -13.27
CA ALA A 34 0.90 5.66 -14.46
C ALA A 34 2.00 4.61 -14.75
N HIS A 35 3.01 4.51 -13.89
CA HIS A 35 4.16 3.63 -14.08
C HIS A 35 4.29 2.62 -12.94
N ASP A 36 4.80 1.42 -13.23
CA ASP A 36 5.09 0.39 -12.23
C ASP A 36 3.88 0.13 -11.30
N ASN A 37 2.71 0.00 -11.93
CA ASN A 37 1.40 -0.05 -11.28
C ASN A 37 0.67 -1.33 -11.72
N PHE A 38 0.58 -2.31 -10.81
CA PHE A 38 -0.04 -3.60 -11.11
C PHE A 38 -1.56 -3.48 -11.34
N ALA A 39 -2.25 -2.56 -10.66
CA ALA A 39 -3.68 -2.33 -10.86
C ALA A 39 -3.96 -1.77 -12.26
N LEU A 40 -3.15 -0.80 -12.70
CA LEU A 40 -3.22 -0.29 -14.08
C LEU A 40 -2.90 -1.38 -15.10
N ASN A 41 -1.85 -2.17 -14.88
CA ASN A 41 -1.46 -3.25 -15.77
C ASN A 41 -2.57 -4.29 -15.91
N PHE A 42 -3.21 -4.66 -14.79
CA PHE A 42 -4.35 -5.56 -14.79
C PHE A 42 -5.53 -4.94 -15.56
N ALA A 43 -5.84 -3.67 -15.33
CA ALA A 43 -6.91 -2.98 -16.05
C ALA A 43 -6.67 -2.98 -17.57
N ILE A 44 -5.44 -2.70 -18.01
CA ILE A 44 -5.06 -2.75 -19.44
C ILE A 44 -5.21 -4.16 -19.99
N GLU A 45 -4.72 -5.18 -19.28
CA GLU A 45 -4.85 -6.58 -19.71
C GLU A 45 -6.32 -6.99 -19.89
N GLN A 46 -7.18 -6.61 -18.94
CA GLN A 46 -8.62 -6.91 -19.02
C GLN A 46 -9.31 -6.14 -20.15
N ALA A 47 -8.97 -4.88 -20.36
CA ALA A 47 -9.54 -4.06 -21.42
C ALA A 47 -9.16 -4.56 -22.80
N ASP A 48 -7.88 -4.93 -22.99
CA ASP A 48 -7.37 -5.52 -24.22
C ASP A 48 -8.05 -6.87 -24.52
N ALA A 49 -8.26 -7.71 -23.50
CA ALA A 49 -8.98 -8.99 -23.65
C ALA A 49 -10.45 -8.79 -24.05
N LEU A 50 -11.08 -7.70 -23.61
CA LEU A 50 -12.46 -7.34 -23.90
C LEU A 50 -12.61 -6.45 -25.14
N SER A 51 -11.51 -6.03 -25.77
CA SER A 51 -11.49 -5.08 -26.89
C SER A 51 -12.21 -3.76 -26.60
N VAL A 52 -12.07 -3.25 -25.38
CA VAL A 52 -12.61 -1.95 -24.93
C VAL A 52 -11.48 -1.06 -24.41
N PRO A 53 -11.64 0.27 -24.36
CA PRO A 53 -10.62 1.14 -23.77
C PRO A 53 -10.52 0.96 -22.24
N VAL A 54 -9.36 1.33 -21.67
CA VAL A 54 -9.23 1.65 -20.24
C VAL A 54 -9.63 3.11 -20.02
N LEU A 55 -10.49 3.35 -19.05
CA LEU A 55 -10.77 4.68 -18.48
C LEU A 55 -10.20 4.73 -17.06
N VAL A 56 -9.40 5.75 -16.75
CA VAL A 56 -8.93 5.98 -15.38
C VAL A 56 -9.80 7.05 -14.74
N TYR A 57 -10.37 6.76 -13.57
CA TYR A 57 -11.12 7.71 -12.78
C TYR A 57 -10.43 7.98 -11.44
N HIS A 58 -10.25 9.24 -11.10
CA HIS A 58 -9.69 9.68 -9.83
C HIS A 58 -10.57 10.79 -9.23
N GLY A 59 -11.22 10.47 -8.10
CA GLY A 59 -12.07 11.42 -7.38
C GLY A 59 -11.38 11.95 -6.13
N LEU A 60 -11.37 13.27 -5.96
CA LEU A 60 -10.94 13.94 -4.73
C LEU A 60 -12.15 14.54 -4.01
N ARG A 61 -12.52 13.93 -2.88
CA ARG A 61 -13.58 14.41 -1.99
C ARG A 61 -12.99 15.16 -0.80
N HIS A 62 -13.78 15.98 -0.12
CA HIS A 62 -13.37 16.68 1.11
C HIS A 62 -13.83 16.00 2.41
N ASP A 63 -14.70 15.00 2.33
CA ASP A 63 -15.43 14.45 3.49
C ASP A 63 -14.78 13.22 4.14
N TYR A 64 -13.45 13.08 4.00
CA TYR A 64 -12.69 12.02 4.64
C TYR A 64 -12.00 12.50 5.93
N PRO A 65 -11.71 11.61 6.90
CA PRO A 65 -11.01 11.99 8.11
C PRO A 65 -9.69 12.71 7.81
N TRP A 66 -9.49 13.88 8.42
CA TRP A 66 -8.28 14.70 8.28
C TRP A 66 -8.05 15.32 6.90
N ALA A 67 -9.10 15.41 6.06
CA ALA A 67 -9.05 16.20 4.84
C ALA A 67 -8.60 17.64 5.15
N SER A 68 -7.51 18.04 4.50
CA SER A 68 -6.83 19.31 4.76
C SER A 68 -6.29 19.91 3.48
N ALA A 69 -5.96 21.21 3.55
CA ALA A 69 -5.30 21.93 2.47
C ALA A 69 -3.99 21.26 2.07
N ARG A 70 -3.23 20.71 3.03
CA ARG A 70 -1.99 19.95 2.77
C ARG A 70 -2.21 18.74 1.86
N LEU A 71 -3.15 17.87 2.23
CA LEU A 71 -3.39 16.64 1.47
C LEU A 71 -4.03 16.95 0.11
N HIS A 72 -4.94 17.93 0.05
CA HIS A 72 -5.54 18.34 -1.22
C HIS A 72 -4.51 18.96 -2.16
N THR A 73 -3.60 19.81 -1.66
CA THR A 73 -2.49 20.36 -2.45
C THR A 73 -1.65 19.22 -3.03
N TRP A 74 -1.24 18.26 -2.21
CA TRP A 74 -0.45 17.10 -2.66
C TRP A 74 -1.12 16.33 -3.80
N ILE A 75 -2.41 16.04 -3.65
CA ILE A 75 -3.17 15.26 -4.62
C ILE A 75 -3.31 16.06 -5.91
N LEU A 76 -3.61 17.36 -5.85
CA LEU A 76 -3.73 18.21 -7.03
C LEU A 76 -2.37 18.41 -7.74
N GLU A 77 -1.26 18.49 -7.00
CA GLU A 77 0.09 18.44 -7.59
C GLU A 77 0.32 17.11 -8.32
N SER A 78 -0.14 16.00 -7.75
CA SER A 78 -0.07 14.68 -8.38
C SER A 78 -0.92 14.58 -9.66
N VAL A 79 -2.08 15.24 -9.68
CA VAL A 79 -2.98 15.29 -10.86
C VAL A 79 -2.28 15.88 -12.08
N VAL A 80 -1.42 16.89 -11.89
CA VAL A 80 -0.64 17.49 -12.99
C VAL A 80 0.23 16.45 -13.69
N ASP A 81 0.98 15.66 -12.92
CA ASP A 81 1.82 14.59 -13.45
C ASP A 81 0.98 13.45 -14.04
N LEU A 82 -0.09 13.03 -13.36
CA LEU A 82 -0.96 11.95 -13.83
C LEU A 82 -1.57 12.24 -15.19
N ARG A 83 -2.03 13.48 -15.42
CA ARG A 83 -2.56 13.90 -16.73
C ARG A 83 -1.54 13.72 -17.83
N ARG A 84 -0.31 14.20 -17.62
CA ARG A 84 0.80 14.04 -18.57
C ARG A 84 1.09 12.56 -18.82
N ASP A 85 1.21 11.78 -17.75
CA ASP A 85 1.70 10.41 -17.84
C ASP A 85 0.64 9.46 -18.46
N PHE A 86 -0.64 9.65 -18.17
CA PHE A 86 -1.73 8.91 -18.83
C PHE A 86 -1.93 9.34 -20.28
N ALA A 87 -1.83 10.64 -20.59
CA ALA A 87 -1.86 11.13 -21.96
C ALA A 87 -0.73 10.52 -22.81
N ALA A 88 0.49 10.42 -22.24
CA ALA A 88 1.63 9.76 -22.91
C ALA A 88 1.38 8.26 -23.19
N LYS A 89 0.51 7.61 -22.40
CA LYS A 89 0.06 6.23 -22.66
C LYS A 89 -1.13 6.13 -23.62
N GLY A 90 -1.75 7.25 -23.99
CA GLY A 90 -3.00 7.30 -24.74
C GLY A 90 -4.19 6.74 -23.95
N ILE A 91 -4.16 6.92 -22.63
CA ILE A 91 -5.22 6.53 -21.69
C ILE A 91 -5.97 7.80 -21.27
N GLN A 92 -7.30 7.79 -21.34
CA GLN A 92 -8.10 8.88 -20.79
C GLN A 92 -8.08 8.82 -19.26
N TYR A 93 -7.73 9.94 -18.66
CA TYR A 93 -7.70 10.15 -17.22
C TYR A 93 -8.71 11.21 -16.82
N ALA A 94 -9.79 10.78 -16.19
CA ALA A 94 -10.88 11.61 -15.73
C ALA A 94 -10.69 11.93 -14.24
N PHE A 95 -10.47 13.22 -13.94
CA PHE A 95 -10.32 13.69 -12.58
C PHE A 95 -11.56 14.46 -12.15
N TRP A 96 -12.14 14.09 -11.01
CA TRP A 96 -13.30 14.74 -10.43
C TRP A 96 -12.94 15.35 -9.08
N LEU A 97 -13.06 16.67 -8.96
CA LEU A 97 -12.87 17.40 -7.71
C LEU A 97 -14.22 17.78 -7.10
N ASP A 98 -14.47 17.29 -5.88
CA ASP A 98 -15.62 17.73 -5.11
C ASP A 98 -15.39 19.16 -4.60
N ARG A 99 -16.14 20.12 -5.14
CA ARG A 99 -16.13 21.54 -4.75
C ARG A 99 -17.31 21.92 -3.86
N SER A 100 -18.10 20.93 -3.47
CA SER A 100 -19.31 21.15 -2.70
C SER A 100 -18.96 21.54 -1.25
N ARG A 101 -19.86 22.22 -0.53
CA ARG A 101 -19.65 22.64 0.89
C ARG A 101 -20.70 22.03 1.82
N GLY A 102 -20.35 21.81 3.08
CA GLY A 102 -21.25 21.30 4.13
C GLY A 102 -21.16 19.79 4.40
N ALA A 103 -21.85 19.35 5.45
CA ALA A 103 -21.80 17.98 5.95
C ALA A 103 -22.56 16.97 5.05
N TRP A 104 -21.98 15.79 4.85
CA TRP A 104 -22.60 14.67 4.14
C TRP A 104 -23.32 13.73 5.12
N THR A 105 -24.44 13.13 4.67
CA THR A 105 -25.25 12.24 5.51
C THR A 105 -25.02 10.74 5.24
N ASP A 106 -24.59 10.34 4.02
CA ASP A 106 -24.46 8.91 3.65
C ASP A 106 -23.08 8.48 3.10
N TRP A 107 -22.10 8.21 3.96
CA TRP A 107 -20.80 7.66 3.54
C TRP A 107 -20.84 6.12 3.34
N PRO A 108 -20.20 5.50 2.32
CA PRO A 108 -19.14 6.01 1.42
C PRO A 108 -19.60 6.44 0.01
N ALA A 109 -20.89 6.68 -0.20
CA ALA A 109 -21.36 7.29 -1.43
C ALA A 109 -22.51 8.22 -1.08
N GLY A 110 -22.07 9.45 -0.80
CA GLY A 110 -22.85 10.53 -0.24
C GLY A 110 -24.12 10.76 -1.04
N ARG A 111 -25.27 10.54 -0.42
CA ARG A 111 -26.40 11.43 -0.61
C ARG A 111 -26.15 12.62 0.33
N ARG A 112 -26.38 13.84 -0.15
CA ARG A 112 -26.46 15.00 0.74
C ARG A 112 -27.73 14.86 1.59
N GLY A 113 -27.68 15.32 2.83
CA GLY A 113 -28.90 15.75 3.51
C GLY A 113 -29.40 17.01 2.81
N SER A 114 -30.70 17.29 2.91
CA SER A 114 -31.25 18.58 2.50
C SER A 114 -30.43 19.72 3.08
N ASP A 115 -30.19 20.77 2.30
CA ASP A 115 -29.51 21.95 2.82
C ASP A 115 -30.34 22.62 3.93
N ALA A 116 -29.77 23.62 4.62
CA ALA A 116 -30.50 24.38 5.64
C ALA A 116 -31.75 25.10 5.09
N ALA A 117 -31.91 25.19 3.77
CA ALA A 117 -33.06 25.76 3.08
C ALA A 117 -34.11 24.70 2.68
N GLY A 118 -33.91 23.42 3.04
CA GLY A 118 -34.84 22.32 2.75
C GLY A 118 -34.92 21.95 1.26
N GLN A 119 -34.02 22.46 0.43
CA GLN A 119 -33.95 22.07 -0.96
C GLN A 119 -33.14 20.78 -1.04
N ASP A 120 -33.73 19.76 -1.68
CA ASP A 120 -32.95 18.67 -2.25
C ASP A 120 -32.04 19.32 -3.29
N ALA A 121 -30.83 19.71 -2.87
CA ALA A 121 -29.77 20.00 -3.81
C ALA A 121 -29.72 18.78 -4.73
N ALA A 122 -30.05 18.96 -6.01
CA ALA A 122 -30.06 17.90 -7.01
C ALA A 122 -28.87 16.98 -6.71
N ALA A 123 -29.17 15.74 -6.34
CA ALA A 123 -28.20 14.89 -5.65
C ALA A 123 -26.99 14.66 -6.58
N ASP A 124 -25.94 15.46 -6.44
CA ASP A 124 -24.71 15.31 -7.20
C ASP A 124 -23.90 14.18 -6.57
N TRP A 125 -24.31 12.97 -6.89
CA TRP A 125 -23.55 11.76 -6.61
C TRP A 125 -22.16 11.89 -7.24
N SER A 126 -21.12 11.40 -6.55
CA SER A 126 -19.83 11.19 -7.21
C SER A 126 -20.05 10.38 -8.50
N PRO A 127 -19.47 10.77 -9.65
CA PRO A 127 -19.68 10.08 -10.93
C PRO A 127 -19.28 8.59 -10.92
N LEU A 128 -18.53 8.17 -9.90
CA LEU A 128 -18.00 6.81 -9.76
C LEU A 128 -19.05 5.70 -9.95
N VAL A 129 -20.23 5.81 -9.36
CA VAL A 129 -21.26 4.75 -9.47
C VAL A 129 -21.78 4.67 -10.91
N HIS A 130 -22.07 5.82 -11.52
CA HIS A 130 -22.52 5.87 -12.92
C HIS A 130 -21.47 5.31 -13.89
N LEU A 131 -20.19 5.68 -13.70
CA LEU A 131 -19.08 5.11 -14.48
C LEU A 131 -18.95 3.60 -14.24
N ALA A 132 -19.07 3.15 -13.00
CA ALA A 132 -18.99 1.73 -12.66
C ALA A 132 -20.12 0.93 -13.32
N ASP A 133 -21.33 1.46 -13.38
CA ASP A 133 -22.49 0.79 -13.98
C ASP A 133 -22.40 0.65 -15.51
N ARG A 134 -21.60 1.47 -16.17
CA ARG A 134 -21.29 1.39 -17.61
C ARG A 134 -20.04 0.57 -17.93
N ALA A 135 -19.18 0.35 -16.93
CA ALA A 135 -17.95 -0.41 -17.11
C ALA A 135 -18.23 -1.92 -17.28
N ALA A 136 -17.41 -2.58 -18.10
CA ALA A 136 -17.36 -4.04 -18.17
C ALA A 136 -16.78 -4.64 -16.89
N LEU A 137 -15.80 -3.96 -16.31
CA LEU A 137 -15.11 -4.34 -15.09
C LEU A 137 -14.58 -3.10 -14.38
N VAL A 138 -14.63 -3.07 -13.05
CA VAL A 138 -13.93 -2.07 -12.25
C VAL A 138 -12.69 -2.72 -11.63
N VAL A 139 -11.54 -2.07 -11.83
CA VAL A 139 -10.27 -2.37 -11.16
C VAL A 139 -9.98 -1.23 -10.20
N THR A 140 -9.48 -1.51 -9.00
CA THR A 140 -9.04 -0.49 -8.03
C THR A 140 -7.79 -0.93 -7.29
N ASP A 141 -7.18 -0.02 -6.54
CA ASP A 141 -6.06 -0.33 -5.66
C ASP A 141 -6.52 -1.12 -4.42
N TYR A 142 -5.78 -2.13 -4.03
CA TYR A 142 -5.97 -2.79 -2.75
C TYR A 142 -5.20 -2.06 -1.64
N THR A 143 -5.90 -1.67 -0.57
CA THR A 143 -5.30 -1.11 0.64
C THR A 143 -6.12 -1.54 1.86
N PRO A 144 -5.52 -2.19 2.88
CA PRO A 144 -6.28 -2.73 4.01
C PRO A 144 -6.64 -1.70 5.09
N THR A 145 -6.15 -0.46 4.98
CA THR A 145 -6.26 0.58 6.00
C THR A 145 -7.07 1.80 5.52
N PHE A 146 -7.19 2.79 6.41
CA PHE A 146 -7.85 4.06 6.16
C PHE A 146 -9.31 3.87 5.70
N ILE A 147 -9.75 4.57 4.66
CA ILE A 147 -11.13 4.54 4.17
C ILE A 147 -11.35 3.53 3.04
N HIS A 148 -10.28 3.03 2.41
CA HIS A 148 -10.36 2.20 1.20
C HIS A 148 -11.20 0.92 1.38
N PRO A 149 -11.06 0.13 2.46
CA PRO A 149 -11.90 -1.07 2.63
C PRO A 149 -13.39 -0.75 2.70
N ARG A 150 -13.75 0.38 3.34
CA ARG A 150 -15.14 0.82 3.47
C ARG A 150 -15.68 1.30 2.12
N GLN A 151 -14.89 2.07 1.36
CA GLN A 151 -15.25 2.53 0.02
C GLN A 151 -15.39 1.37 -0.97
N LEU A 152 -14.46 0.42 -0.98
CA LEU A 152 -14.51 -0.79 -1.81
C LEU A 152 -15.79 -1.61 -1.55
N ARG A 153 -16.11 -1.88 -0.27
CA ARG A 153 -17.36 -2.55 0.11
C ARG A 153 -18.60 -1.73 -0.28
N GLY A 154 -18.50 -0.40 -0.17
CA GLY A 154 -19.57 0.52 -0.55
C GLY A 154 -19.90 0.45 -2.04
N LEU A 155 -18.88 0.54 -2.90
CA LEU A 155 -19.07 0.46 -4.35
C LEU A 155 -19.63 -0.91 -4.75
N ARG A 156 -19.08 -2.00 -4.22
CA ARG A 156 -19.57 -3.38 -4.49
C ARG A 156 -21.05 -3.60 -4.14
N LYS A 157 -21.63 -2.79 -3.24
CA LYS A 157 -23.06 -2.85 -2.90
C LYS A 157 -23.95 -2.01 -3.81
N ARG A 158 -23.37 -1.08 -4.57
CA ARG A 158 -24.09 -0.06 -5.35
C ARG A 158 -24.02 -0.27 -6.86
N THR A 159 -23.15 -1.15 -7.33
CA THR A 159 -23.06 -1.54 -8.75
C THR A 159 -23.16 -3.05 -8.90
N ALA A 160 -23.75 -3.51 -10.01
CA ALA A 160 -23.70 -4.91 -10.42
C ALA A 160 -22.38 -5.26 -11.13
N THR A 161 -21.56 -4.26 -11.49
CA THR A 161 -20.26 -4.48 -12.12
C THR A 161 -19.27 -5.08 -11.12
N PRO A 162 -18.55 -6.16 -11.49
CA PRO A 162 -17.54 -6.69 -10.60
C PRO A 162 -16.43 -5.67 -10.33
N VAL A 163 -16.02 -5.59 -9.07
CA VAL A 163 -14.96 -4.70 -8.60
C VAL A 163 -13.81 -5.54 -8.06
N ILE A 164 -12.69 -5.58 -8.78
CA ILE A 164 -11.46 -6.28 -8.41
C ILE A 164 -10.48 -5.26 -7.84
N ALA A 165 -9.95 -5.54 -6.64
CA ALA A 165 -8.87 -4.71 -6.07
C ALA A 165 -7.52 -5.40 -6.29
N VAL A 166 -6.47 -4.63 -6.57
CA VAL A 166 -5.13 -5.15 -6.91
C VAL A 166 -4.07 -4.54 -6.01
N ASP A 167 -3.25 -5.38 -5.36
CA ASP A 167 -2.13 -4.93 -4.54
C ASP A 167 -0.98 -4.40 -5.42
N SER A 168 -0.92 -3.07 -5.47
CA SER A 168 0.12 -2.30 -6.16
C SER A 168 1.04 -1.52 -5.22
N ALA A 169 0.90 -1.74 -3.90
CA ALA A 169 1.64 -1.00 -2.89
C ALA A 169 2.85 -1.78 -2.38
N THR A 170 2.84 -3.11 -2.45
CA THR A 170 3.88 -3.99 -1.90
C THR A 170 4.74 -4.63 -2.99
N VAL A 171 5.98 -4.96 -2.61
CA VAL A 171 6.85 -5.86 -3.37
C VAL A 171 6.30 -7.26 -3.28
N VAL A 172 6.14 -7.81 -2.08
CA VAL A 172 5.53 -9.12 -1.87
C VAL A 172 4.04 -8.93 -1.60
N PRO A 173 3.14 -9.49 -2.43
CA PRO A 173 1.71 -9.31 -2.29
C PRO A 173 1.23 -9.68 -0.88
N MET A 174 0.38 -8.86 -0.25
CA MET A 174 -0.04 -9.10 1.15
C MET A 174 -0.67 -10.49 1.35
N ALA A 175 -1.38 -10.98 0.33
CA ALA A 175 -2.02 -12.30 0.33
C ALA A 175 -1.06 -13.47 0.02
N ALA A 176 0.19 -13.21 -0.39
CA ALA A 176 1.22 -14.25 -0.54
C ALA A 176 1.69 -14.79 0.83
N HIS A 177 1.49 -14.02 1.91
CA HIS A 177 1.73 -14.48 3.26
C HIS A 177 0.58 -15.38 3.74
N ALA A 178 0.88 -16.44 4.49
CA ALA A 178 -0.15 -17.35 5.00
C ALA A 178 -0.84 -16.86 6.29
N LYS A 179 -0.29 -15.85 6.96
CA LYS A 179 -0.74 -15.34 8.26
C LYS A 179 -0.14 -13.98 8.60
N GLU A 180 -0.62 -13.39 9.70
CA GLU A 180 0.04 -12.31 10.42
C GLU A 180 1.40 -12.76 10.99
N HIS A 181 2.41 -11.90 10.88
CA HIS A 181 3.71 -12.06 11.50
C HIS A 181 3.88 -11.09 12.66
N SER A 182 4.30 -11.59 13.82
CA SER A 182 4.39 -10.79 15.06
C SER A 182 5.75 -10.11 15.29
N THR A 183 6.77 -10.45 14.50
CA THR A 183 8.13 -9.90 14.68
C THR A 183 8.83 -9.67 13.34
N ALA A 184 9.64 -8.62 13.25
CA ALA A 184 10.48 -8.36 12.08
C ALA A 184 11.44 -9.51 11.79
N ARG A 185 11.98 -10.18 12.82
CA ARG A 185 12.84 -11.38 12.63
C ARG A 185 12.09 -12.49 11.89
N GLY A 186 10.89 -12.84 12.36
CA GLY A 186 10.08 -13.88 11.72
C GLY A 186 9.62 -13.49 10.32
N PHE A 187 9.33 -12.20 10.12
CA PHE A 187 8.93 -11.67 8.81
C PHE A 187 10.07 -11.71 7.79
N ARG A 188 11.32 -11.36 8.18
CA ARG A 188 12.51 -11.52 7.31
C ARG A 188 12.65 -12.94 6.79
N THR A 189 12.49 -13.93 7.66
CA THR A 189 12.54 -15.34 7.26
C THR A 189 11.46 -15.66 6.23
N ALA A 190 10.25 -15.13 6.41
CA ALA A 190 9.14 -15.32 5.48
C ALA A 190 9.32 -14.58 4.14
N LEU A 191 10.17 -13.55 4.08
CA LEU A 191 10.47 -12.80 2.87
C LEU A 191 11.60 -13.41 2.02
N LEU A 192 12.45 -14.29 2.57
CA LEU A 192 13.67 -14.77 1.90
C LEU A 192 13.42 -15.31 0.48
N GLU A 193 12.40 -16.16 0.32
CA GLU A 193 12.05 -16.75 -0.98
C GLU A 193 11.12 -15.83 -1.80
N PRO A 194 10.01 -15.29 -1.26
CA PRO A 194 9.10 -14.46 -2.04
C PRO A 194 9.71 -13.16 -2.55
N LEU A 195 10.64 -12.53 -1.82
CA LEU A 195 11.24 -11.27 -2.24
C LEU A 195 12.05 -11.43 -3.53
N ALA A 196 12.85 -12.50 -3.63
CA ALA A 196 13.61 -12.82 -4.83
C ALA A 196 12.70 -13.14 -6.02
N HIS A 197 11.53 -13.74 -5.74
CA HIS A 197 10.52 -13.93 -6.76
C HIS A 197 9.93 -12.59 -7.18
N HIS A 198 9.35 -11.79 -6.29
CA HIS A 198 8.50 -10.66 -6.65
C HIS A 198 9.22 -9.34 -6.96
N LEU A 199 10.50 -9.17 -6.60
CA LEU A 199 11.24 -7.93 -6.87
C LEU A 199 11.87 -7.91 -8.27
N TRP A 200 11.02 -7.64 -9.26
CA TRP A 200 11.40 -7.49 -10.67
C TRP A 200 11.02 -6.09 -11.22
N PRO A 201 11.62 -5.67 -12.35
CA PRO A 201 11.13 -4.53 -13.13
C PRO A 201 9.67 -4.75 -13.52
N VAL A 202 8.80 -3.82 -13.14
CA VAL A 202 7.37 -3.96 -13.40
C VAL A 202 7.07 -3.61 -14.86
N PRO A 203 6.30 -4.43 -15.60
CA PRO A 203 5.91 -4.09 -16.96
C PRO A 203 5.12 -2.77 -17.02
N ASN A 204 5.24 -2.04 -18.12
CA ASN A 204 4.55 -0.77 -18.33
C ASN A 204 3.81 -0.77 -19.69
N PRO A 205 2.85 -1.70 -19.90
CA PRO A 205 2.15 -1.85 -21.17
C PRO A 205 1.43 -0.57 -21.59
N LEU A 206 1.12 -0.51 -22.89
CA LEU A 206 0.21 0.47 -23.46
C LEU A 206 -1.07 -0.26 -23.89
N PRO A 207 -2.26 0.34 -23.72
CA PRO A 207 -3.51 -0.26 -24.18
C PRO A 207 -3.54 -0.37 -25.71
N ARG A 208 -4.19 -1.43 -26.20
CA ARG A 208 -4.45 -1.62 -27.64
C ARG A 208 -5.58 -0.72 -28.13
N VAL A 209 -6.65 -0.61 -27.34
CA VAL A 209 -7.80 0.24 -27.67
C VAL A 209 -7.64 1.61 -27.02
N ARG A 210 -7.51 2.65 -27.85
CA ARG A 210 -7.34 4.03 -27.43
C ARG A 210 -8.38 4.91 -28.10
N ARG A 211 -9.48 5.17 -27.38
CA ARG A 211 -10.51 6.09 -27.83
C ARG A 211 -11.13 6.80 -26.63
N PRO A 212 -11.61 8.04 -26.80
CA PRO A 212 -12.33 8.75 -25.76
C PRO A 212 -13.59 7.99 -25.31
N VAL A 213 -13.92 8.17 -24.04
CA VAL A 213 -15.12 7.72 -23.37
C VAL A 213 -15.82 8.98 -22.85
N ASP A 214 -17.13 9.07 -23.08
CA ASP A 214 -17.95 10.10 -22.43
C ASP A 214 -18.11 9.77 -20.94
N VAL A 215 -17.52 10.60 -20.09
CA VAL A 215 -17.52 10.40 -18.65
C VAL A 215 -18.76 10.96 -17.96
N GLY A 216 -19.59 11.74 -18.66
CA GLY A 216 -20.81 12.34 -18.11
C GLY A 216 -20.56 13.49 -17.12
N PHE A 217 -19.35 14.05 -17.10
CA PHE A 217 -19.01 15.29 -16.38
C PHE A 217 -17.85 16.00 -17.08
N GLU A 218 -17.62 17.27 -16.76
CA GLU A 218 -16.47 18.02 -17.29
C GLU A 218 -15.17 17.49 -16.67
N ASP A 219 -14.41 16.64 -17.39
CA ASP A 219 -13.17 16.01 -16.93
C ASP A 219 -11.93 16.94 -16.93
N ASP A 220 -12.16 18.24 -17.15
CA ASP A 220 -11.14 19.28 -17.16
C ASP A 220 -11.53 20.59 -16.44
N ALA A 221 -12.68 20.61 -15.75
CA ALA A 221 -13.18 21.80 -15.08
C ALA A 221 -13.30 21.61 -13.56
N PRO A 222 -12.55 22.37 -12.74
CA PRO A 222 -11.59 23.40 -13.14
C PRO A 222 -10.24 22.83 -13.56
N ALA A 223 -9.54 23.53 -14.46
CA ALA A 223 -8.22 23.12 -14.93
C ALA A 223 -7.23 23.03 -13.75
N VAL A 224 -6.65 21.85 -13.54
CA VAL A 224 -5.63 21.63 -12.49
C VAL A 224 -4.26 21.88 -13.07
N THR A 225 -3.67 23.01 -12.70
CA THR A 225 -2.32 23.44 -13.10
C THR A 225 -1.57 23.96 -11.89
N PRO A 226 -0.22 24.02 -11.90
CA PRO A 226 0.54 24.60 -10.79
C PRO A 226 0.06 25.99 -10.35
N ALA A 227 -0.44 26.81 -11.29
CA ALA A 227 -0.95 28.15 -11.01
C ALA A 227 -2.33 28.17 -10.35
N THR A 228 -3.17 27.16 -10.59
CA THR A 228 -4.56 27.12 -10.09
C THR A 228 -4.70 26.38 -8.77
N ILE A 229 -3.77 25.47 -8.42
CA ILE A 229 -3.86 24.59 -7.23
C ILE A 229 -4.23 25.37 -5.96
N ALA A 230 -3.53 26.45 -5.64
CA ALA A 230 -3.79 27.22 -4.42
C ALA A 230 -5.23 27.75 -4.35
N SER A 231 -5.75 28.28 -5.46
CA SER A 231 -7.14 28.78 -5.54
C SER A 231 -8.17 27.65 -5.46
N LEU A 232 -7.87 26.47 -6.01
CA LEU A 232 -8.73 25.30 -5.93
C LEU A 232 -8.85 24.81 -4.49
N VAL A 233 -7.72 24.68 -3.79
CA VAL A 233 -7.68 24.24 -2.40
C VAL A 233 -8.41 25.22 -1.49
N ALA A 234 -8.24 26.52 -1.70
CA ALA A 234 -8.97 27.55 -0.95
C ALA A 234 -10.50 27.49 -1.17
N GLY A 235 -10.94 26.92 -2.30
CA GLY A 235 -12.35 26.68 -2.60
C GLY A 235 -12.93 25.45 -1.90
N CYS A 236 -12.10 24.46 -1.56
CA CYS A 236 -12.51 23.19 -0.95
C CYS A 236 -12.88 23.34 0.54
N ASP A 237 -13.90 22.60 0.97
CA ASP A 237 -14.35 22.54 2.37
C ASP A 237 -13.51 21.57 3.20
N VAL A 238 -12.24 21.93 3.41
CA VAL A 238 -11.24 21.11 4.10
C VAL A 238 -10.59 21.91 5.21
N ASP A 239 -9.87 21.24 6.11
CA ASP A 239 -9.10 21.96 7.13
C ASP A 239 -7.99 22.81 6.48
N GLN A 240 -8.23 24.12 6.43
CA GLN A 240 -7.33 25.11 5.86
C GLN A 240 -6.19 25.48 6.84
N ALA A 241 -6.30 25.14 8.13
CA ALA A 241 -5.25 25.44 9.11
C ALA A 241 -4.01 24.55 8.90
N VAL A 242 -4.18 23.36 8.34
CA VAL A 242 -3.08 22.48 7.96
C VAL A 242 -2.63 22.81 6.53
N ALA A 243 -1.78 23.84 6.42
CA ALA A 243 -1.26 24.35 5.16
C ALA A 243 -0.40 23.33 4.38
N ALA A 244 -0.26 23.56 3.07
CA ALA A 244 0.64 22.80 2.20
C ALA A 244 2.07 22.69 2.75
N SER A 245 2.75 21.58 2.44
CA SER A 245 4.14 21.42 2.86
C SER A 245 5.03 22.41 2.09
N PRO A 246 5.90 23.16 2.78
CA PRO A 246 6.88 24.01 2.10
C PRO A 246 8.06 23.20 1.53
N MET A 247 8.23 21.94 1.95
CA MET A 247 9.40 21.11 1.60
C MET A 247 9.09 20.02 0.59
N PHE A 248 7.87 19.48 0.62
CA PHE A 248 7.50 18.34 -0.21
C PHE A 248 6.38 18.73 -1.18
N ARG A 249 6.52 18.27 -2.42
CA ARG A 249 5.53 18.43 -3.49
C ARG A 249 5.08 17.07 -3.99
N GLY A 250 3.79 16.93 -4.25
CA GLY A 250 3.20 15.73 -4.83
C GLY A 250 3.65 15.49 -6.27
N GLY A 251 3.28 14.33 -6.79
CA GLY A 251 3.57 13.92 -8.17
C GLY A 251 4.78 13.00 -8.33
N THR A 252 4.74 12.22 -9.41
CA THR A 252 5.76 11.24 -9.79
C THR A 252 7.08 11.90 -10.13
N ALA A 253 7.09 13.08 -10.77
CA ALA A 253 8.31 13.79 -11.13
C ALA A 253 9.09 14.24 -9.89
N ALA A 254 8.41 14.84 -8.91
CA ALA A 254 9.02 15.25 -7.65
C ALA A 254 9.54 14.03 -6.85
N GLY A 255 8.79 12.93 -6.83
CA GLY A 255 9.20 11.71 -6.14
C GLY A 255 10.44 11.05 -6.76
N ARG A 256 10.50 10.97 -8.10
CA ARG A 256 11.69 10.48 -8.83
C ARG A 256 12.89 11.38 -8.60
N ALA A 257 12.73 12.70 -8.65
CA ALA A 257 13.82 13.63 -8.36
C ALA A 257 14.39 13.39 -6.96
N ARG A 258 13.53 13.22 -5.95
CA ARG A 258 13.97 12.90 -4.58
C ARG A 258 14.66 11.53 -4.48
N LEU A 259 14.16 10.51 -5.20
CA LEU A 259 14.80 9.18 -5.24
C LEU A 259 16.22 9.29 -5.82
N HIS A 260 16.38 9.97 -6.95
CA HIS A 260 17.70 10.16 -7.57
C HIS A 260 18.67 10.90 -6.64
N GLU A 261 18.20 11.94 -5.95
CA GLU A 261 19.02 12.63 -4.96
C GLU A 261 19.42 11.73 -3.79
N PHE A 262 18.49 10.97 -3.23
CA PHE A 262 18.79 10.04 -2.13
C PHE A 262 19.84 9.02 -2.56
N VAL A 263 19.67 8.42 -3.74
CA VAL A 263 20.62 7.43 -4.27
C VAL A 263 22.00 8.06 -4.50
N ALA A 264 22.05 9.28 -5.02
CA ALA A 264 23.32 9.96 -5.31
C ALA A 264 24.07 10.44 -4.07
N ARG A 265 23.37 10.85 -3.00
CA ARG A 265 23.98 11.60 -1.88
C ARG A 265 23.78 10.98 -0.50
N GLY A 266 22.69 10.23 -0.29
CA GLY A 266 22.26 9.75 1.02
C GLY A 266 22.47 8.24 1.21
N LEU A 267 22.21 7.43 0.19
CA LEU A 267 22.16 5.97 0.31
C LEU A 267 23.45 5.40 0.89
N ALA A 268 24.63 5.84 0.43
CA ALA A 268 25.92 5.34 0.88
C ALA A 268 26.15 5.46 2.40
N ARG A 269 25.57 6.46 3.06
CA ARG A 269 25.69 6.69 4.52
C ARG A 269 24.44 6.28 5.30
N TYR A 270 23.41 5.75 4.63
CA TYR A 270 22.12 5.43 5.25
C TYR A 270 22.25 4.50 6.46
N ALA A 271 23.15 3.50 6.38
CA ALA A 271 23.32 2.55 7.47
C ALA A 271 23.84 3.21 8.76
N ASP A 272 24.70 4.21 8.63
CA ASP A 272 25.41 4.86 9.73
C ASP A 272 24.61 6.05 10.29
N ASP A 273 24.01 6.85 9.40
CA ASP A 273 23.47 8.17 9.76
C ASP A 273 21.95 8.17 10.04
N ARG A 274 21.19 7.13 9.64
CA ARG A 274 19.70 7.17 9.61
C ARG A 274 18.99 7.43 10.95
N ASN A 275 19.71 7.28 12.06
CA ASN A 275 19.18 7.48 13.41
C ASN A 275 19.49 8.89 13.95
N ASP A 276 20.23 9.72 13.21
CA ASP A 276 20.46 11.11 13.59
C ASP A 276 19.33 12.00 13.05
N PRO A 277 18.40 12.46 13.91
CA PRO A 277 17.28 13.29 13.47
C PRO A 277 17.71 14.67 12.98
N ASN A 278 18.94 15.12 13.27
CA ASN A 278 19.48 16.39 12.80
C ASN A 278 20.01 16.30 11.36
N ASN A 279 20.26 15.10 10.85
CA ASN A 279 20.77 14.87 9.51
C ASN A 279 19.63 14.45 8.57
N LEU A 280 18.90 15.45 8.06
CA LEU A 280 17.77 15.20 7.16
C LEU A 280 18.15 14.49 5.85
N GLU A 281 19.42 14.51 5.45
CA GLU A 281 19.92 13.80 4.25
C GLU A 281 20.31 12.35 4.52
N ALA A 282 20.37 11.92 5.78
CA ALA A 282 20.66 10.56 6.18
C ALA A 282 19.56 9.56 5.77
N VAL A 283 18.35 10.04 5.53
CA VAL A 283 17.17 9.22 5.20
C VAL A 283 16.62 9.56 3.82
N SER A 284 15.91 8.60 3.21
CA SER A 284 15.39 8.79 1.85
C SER A 284 14.35 9.90 1.73
N ARG A 285 13.61 10.18 2.82
CA ARG A 285 12.45 11.09 2.82
C ARG A 285 11.39 10.74 1.77
N LEU A 286 11.39 9.51 1.23
CA LEU A 286 10.46 9.06 0.19
C LEU A 286 9.07 8.69 0.73
N SER A 287 8.87 8.67 2.05
CA SER A 287 7.62 8.22 2.66
C SER A 287 6.36 8.94 2.15
N PRO A 288 6.34 10.26 1.87
CA PRO A 288 5.15 10.90 1.31
C PRO A 288 4.79 10.37 -0.08
N TRP A 289 5.77 10.21 -0.98
CA TRP A 289 5.54 9.68 -2.33
C TRP A 289 5.21 8.18 -2.33
N LEU A 290 5.75 7.41 -1.38
CA LEU A 290 5.36 6.00 -1.20
C LEU A 290 3.95 5.85 -0.59
N HIS A 291 3.53 6.81 0.25
CA HIS A 291 2.20 6.82 0.87
C HIS A 291 1.10 7.06 -0.16
N PHE A 292 1.27 8.06 -1.01
CA PHE A 292 0.35 8.37 -2.12
C PHE A 292 0.62 7.54 -3.39
N GLY A 293 1.65 6.68 -3.34
CA GLY A 293 2.07 5.82 -4.44
C GLY A 293 2.45 6.58 -5.71
N ASN A 294 2.98 7.81 -5.59
CA ASN A 294 3.53 8.58 -6.70
C ASN A 294 4.79 7.94 -7.30
N VAL A 295 5.52 7.15 -6.51
CA VAL A 295 6.64 6.30 -6.96
C VAL A 295 6.42 4.87 -6.48
N SER A 296 6.82 3.90 -7.30
CA SER A 296 6.70 2.48 -6.94
C SER A 296 7.80 2.06 -5.98
N ILE A 297 7.47 1.20 -5.01
CA ILE A 297 8.49 0.58 -4.16
C ILE A 297 9.46 -0.30 -4.98
N HIS A 298 8.99 -0.88 -6.09
CA HIS A 298 9.84 -1.63 -7.02
C HIS A 298 10.88 -0.69 -7.67
N GLU A 299 10.44 0.45 -8.18
CA GLU A 299 11.30 1.46 -8.79
C GLU A 299 12.37 1.94 -7.79
N VAL A 300 11.95 2.25 -6.56
CA VAL A 300 12.85 2.68 -5.48
C VAL A 300 13.92 1.64 -5.18
N LEU A 301 13.53 0.38 -4.98
CA LEU A 301 14.46 -0.68 -4.60
C LEU A 301 15.40 -1.07 -5.74
N LEU A 302 14.91 -1.15 -6.97
CA LEU A 302 15.74 -1.49 -8.13
C LEU A 302 16.74 -0.37 -8.44
N THR A 303 16.32 0.90 -8.32
CA THR A 303 17.22 2.05 -8.49
C THR A 303 18.30 2.08 -7.41
N ALA A 304 17.90 1.89 -6.14
CA ALA A 304 18.85 1.86 -5.03
C ALA A 304 19.83 0.67 -5.13
N ARG A 305 19.36 -0.50 -5.55
CA ARG A 305 20.19 -1.70 -5.76
C ARG A 305 21.23 -1.48 -6.86
N ALA A 306 20.85 -0.81 -7.94
CA ALA A 306 21.73 -0.60 -9.09
C ALA A 306 22.86 0.41 -8.80
N ALA A 307 22.65 1.36 -7.89
CA ALA A 307 23.56 2.49 -7.69
C ALA A 307 24.26 2.51 -6.32
N GLY A 308 23.70 1.87 -5.30
CA GLY A 308 24.22 1.92 -3.92
C GLY A 308 25.27 0.86 -3.59
N PRO A 309 26.17 1.11 -2.62
CA PRO A 309 26.99 0.05 -2.02
C PRO A 309 26.11 -1.06 -1.44
N ALA A 310 26.51 -2.33 -1.61
CA ALA A 310 25.69 -3.48 -1.22
C ALA A 310 25.27 -3.46 0.27
N ALA A 311 26.18 -3.06 1.17
CA ALA A 311 25.89 -2.99 2.61
C ALA A 311 24.83 -1.91 2.94
N ALA A 312 24.98 -0.72 2.34
CA ALA A 312 24.03 0.37 2.50
C ALA A 312 22.65 0.02 1.91
N TYR A 313 22.64 -0.59 0.72
CA TYR A 313 21.43 -1.08 0.08
C TYR A 313 20.71 -2.11 0.95
N ALA A 314 21.43 -3.12 1.48
CA ALA A 314 20.82 -4.16 2.32
C ALA A 314 20.12 -3.57 3.55
N LYS A 315 20.72 -2.54 4.18
CA LYS A 315 20.08 -1.87 5.32
C LYS A 315 18.86 -1.04 4.91
N PHE A 316 18.92 -0.38 3.76
CA PHE A 316 17.78 0.35 3.21
C PHE A 316 16.63 -0.57 2.79
N GLU A 317 16.92 -1.69 2.11
CA GLU A 317 15.96 -2.72 1.72
C GLU A 317 15.24 -3.30 2.94
N ASP A 318 15.95 -3.53 4.05
CA ASP A 318 15.32 -3.99 5.30
C ASP A 318 14.27 -3.01 5.85
N GLU A 319 14.53 -1.71 5.80
CA GLU A 319 13.54 -0.70 6.23
C GLU A 319 12.39 -0.57 5.21
N ALA A 320 12.73 -0.53 3.92
CA ALA A 320 11.80 -0.30 2.82
C ALA A 320 10.89 -1.50 2.50
N VAL A 321 11.33 -2.73 2.83
CA VAL A 321 10.58 -3.98 2.64
C VAL A 321 10.17 -4.57 3.99
N THR A 322 11.10 -5.02 4.84
CA THR A 322 10.75 -5.75 6.07
C THR A 322 9.80 -4.94 6.95
N TRP A 323 10.19 -3.73 7.35
CA TRP A 323 9.38 -2.94 8.28
C TRP A 323 8.11 -2.38 7.65
N ARG A 324 8.23 -1.87 6.42
CA ARG A 324 7.07 -1.35 5.66
C ARG A 324 6.04 -2.43 5.36
N GLU A 325 6.45 -3.61 4.91
CA GLU A 325 5.54 -4.70 4.55
C GLU A 325 5.07 -5.51 5.76
N LEU A 326 5.81 -5.48 6.88
CA LEU A 326 5.29 -5.98 8.16
C LEU A 326 4.06 -5.17 8.60
N ALA A 327 4.08 -3.85 8.43
CA ALA A 327 2.91 -3.01 8.71
C ALA A 327 1.73 -3.34 7.77
N HIS A 328 1.99 -3.55 6.48
CA HIS A 328 0.95 -4.01 5.54
C HIS A 328 0.40 -5.39 5.91
N ASN A 329 1.27 -6.34 6.28
CA ASN A 329 0.90 -7.68 6.73
C ASN A 329 0.01 -7.60 7.98
N PHE A 330 0.40 -6.81 8.98
CA PHE A 330 -0.39 -6.58 10.18
C PHE A 330 -1.78 -6.05 9.82
N CYS A 331 -1.88 -4.98 9.03
CA CYS A 331 -3.18 -4.40 8.68
C CYS A 331 -4.05 -5.31 7.81
N HIS A 332 -3.45 -6.12 6.94
CA HIS A 332 -4.17 -7.08 6.09
C HIS A 332 -4.77 -8.23 6.91
N TRP A 333 -3.97 -8.84 7.80
CA TRP A 333 -4.36 -10.03 8.55
C TRP A 333 -5.11 -9.73 9.84
N ASN A 334 -4.93 -8.54 10.42
CA ASN A 334 -5.53 -8.17 11.69
C ASN A 334 -6.65 -7.14 11.47
N PRO A 335 -7.94 -7.55 11.46
CA PRO A 335 -9.06 -6.61 11.31
C PRO A 335 -9.21 -5.63 12.49
N LYS A 336 -8.52 -5.90 13.61
CA LYS A 336 -8.51 -5.07 14.82
C LYS A 336 -7.28 -4.15 14.87
N HIS A 337 -6.52 -3.99 13.78
CA HIS A 337 -5.30 -3.17 13.71
C HIS A 337 -5.48 -1.70 14.12
N ARG A 338 -6.71 -1.22 14.26
CA ARG A 338 -7.04 0.15 14.69
C ARG A 338 -7.36 0.29 16.18
N THR A 339 -7.32 -0.79 16.95
CA THR A 339 -7.71 -0.78 18.37
C THR A 339 -6.69 -1.54 19.23
N VAL A 340 -6.72 -1.30 20.54
CA VAL A 340 -5.89 -2.05 21.51
C VAL A 340 -6.14 -3.55 21.42
N ALA A 341 -7.33 -3.99 21.01
CA ALA A 341 -7.63 -5.40 20.82
C ALA A 341 -6.83 -6.07 19.67
N GLY A 342 -6.16 -5.28 18.83
CA GLY A 342 -5.29 -5.75 17.75
C GLY A 342 -3.85 -6.05 18.17
N ILE A 343 -3.40 -5.62 19.35
CA ILE A 343 -2.02 -5.87 19.81
C ILE A 343 -1.88 -7.25 20.49
N PRO A 344 -0.66 -7.80 20.65
CA PRO A 344 -0.43 -9.10 21.28
C PRO A 344 -1.03 -9.22 22.69
N ALA A 345 -1.49 -10.42 23.06
CA ALA A 345 -2.15 -10.68 24.34
C ALA A 345 -1.32 -10.23 25.56
N TRP A 346 -0.03 -10.58 25.59
CA TRP A 346 0.88 -10.18 26.68
C TRP A 346 0.96 -8.66 26.84
N ALA A 347 0.92 -7.90 25.74
CA ALA A 347 0.97 -6.44 25.78
C ALA A 347 -0.34 -5.85 26.32
N ARG A 348 -1.48 -6.46 25.96
CA ARG A 348 -2.79 -6.07 26.53
C ARG A 348 -2.86 -6.36 28.03
N GLU A 349 -2.35 -7.52 28.46
CA GLU A 349 -2.28 -7.91 29.87
C GLU A 349 -1.40 -6.95 30.68
N GLN A 350 -0.22 -6.59 30.15
CA GLN A 350 0.67 -5.60 30.76
C GLN A 350 0.03 -4.20 30.83
N LEU A 351 -0.58 -3.73 29.74
CA LEU A 351 -1.28 -2.43 29.76
C LEU A 351 -2.43 -2.43 30.79
N ALA A 352 -3.15 -3.54 30.94
CA ALA A 352 -4.23 -3.68 31.91
C ALA A 352 -3.73 -3.71 33.36
N SER A 353 -2.61 -4.40 33.64
CA SER A 353 -2.06 -4.44 35.01
C SER A 353 -1.57 -3.07 35.49
N HIS A 354 -1.22 -2.17 34.57
CA HIS A 354 -0.77 -0.80 34.83
C HIS A 354 -1.88 0.25 34.59
N GLU A 355 -3.14 -0.16 34.46
CA GLU A 355 -4.25 0.78 34.20
C GLU A 355 -4.49 1.72 35.38
N ALA A 356 -4.26 1.28 36.62
CA ALA A 356 -4.47 2.09 37.83
C ALA A 356 -3.26 2.97 38.21
N ASP A 357 -2.12 2.83 37.53
CA ASP A 357 -0.90 3.58 37.87
C ASP A 357 -1.12 5.10 37.73
N PRO A 358 -0.63 5.92 38.67
CA PRO A 358 -0.71 7.38 38.51
C PRO A 358 0.14 7.82 37.31
N ARG A 359 -0.47 8.57 36.37
CA ARG A 359 0.29 9.14 35.24
C ARG A 359 0.95 10.45 35.69
N PRO A 360 2.23 10.69 35.38
CA PRO A 360 2.91 11.93 35.75
C PRO A 360 2.25 13.20 35.17
N ALA A 361 1.60 13.06 34.01
CA ALA A 361 0.83 14.11 33.38
C ALA A 361 -0.34 13.53 32.58
N HIS A 362 -1.44 14.28 32.53
CA HIS A 362 -2.58 14.00 31.66
C HIS A 362 -2.72 15.16 30.68
N TYR A 363 -2.63 14.84 29.39
CA TYR A 363 -2.81 15.81 28.31
C TYR A 363 -4.15 15.58 27.62
N THR A 364 -4.86 16.66 27.37
CA THR A 364 -5.96 16.66 26.40
C THR A 364 -5.40 16.48 24.98
N LEU A 365 -6.23 16.01 24.05
CA LEU A 365 -5.85 15.91 22.64
C LEU A 365 -5.36 17.26 22.09
N ALA A 366 -6.05 18.36 22.42
CA ALA A 366 -5.67 19.70 21.99
C ALA A 366 -4.29 20.13 22.52
N GLN A 367 -3.92 19.73 23.74
CA GLN A 367 -2.56 19.98 24.26
C GLN A 367 -1.52 19.17 23.50
N LEU A 368 -1.80 17.90 23.21
CA LEU A 368 -0.90 17.05 22.41
C LEU A 368 -0.71 17.63 20.99
N GLU A 369 -1.79 18.04 20.33
CA GLU A 369 -1.76 18.63 18.98
C GLU A 369 -0.95 19.93 18.91
N ARG A 370 -1.03 20.79 19.93
CA ARG A 370 -0.24 22.04 20.01
C ARG A 370 1.17 21.84 20.55
N GLY A 371 1.49 20.64 21.06
CA GLY A 371 2.72 20.40 21.81
C GLY A 371 2.77 21.07 23.18
N ASP A 372 1.65 21.58 23.68
CA ASP A 372 1.59 22.31 24.95
C ASP A 372 1.95 21.40 26.13
N GLY A 373 2.84 21.87 27.00
CA GLY A 373 3.21 21.18 28.24
C GLY A 373 4.15 20.00 28.08
N ARG A 374 4.60 19.67 26.86
CA ARG A 374 5.55 18.58 26.61
C ARG A 374 7.02 19.01 26.71
N PRO A 375 7.96 18.11 27.02
CA PRO A 375 9.39 18.35 26.85
C PRO A 375 9.73 18.87 25.43
N ALA A 376 10.80 19.66 25.29
CA ALA A 376 11.14 20.32 24.02
C ALA A 376 11.30 19.34 22.84
N LEU A 377 11.90 18.17 23.07
CA LEU A 377 12.09 17.13 22.04
C LEU A 377 10.76 16.59 21.47
N GLU A 378 9.75 16.42 22.33
CA GLU A 378 8.41 15.96 21.94
C GLU A 378 7.60 17.07 21.24
N ARG A 379 7.87 18.34 21.59
CA ARG A 379 7.30 19.52 20.93
C ARG A 379 7.79 19.64 19.50
N ASP A 380 9.10 19.53 19.29
CA ASP A 380 9.70 19.66 17.96
C ASP A 380 9.23 18.53 17.03
N ALA A 381 9.02 17.32 17.56
CA ALA A 381 8.39 16.22 16.81
C ALA A 381 6.92 16.51 16.42
N ALA A 382 6.15 17.17 17.28
CA ALA A 382 4.75 17.50 17.05
C ALA A 382 4.52 18.70 16.11
N LEU A 383 5.51 19.59 15.99
CA LEU A 383 5.35 20.92 15.37
C LEU A 383 6.02 21.10 14.01
N LEU A 384 6.57 20.05 13.38
CA LEU A 384 7.31 20.22 12.12
C LEU A 384 6.42 20.78 10.98
N PRO A 385 6.67 22.01 10.49
CA PRO A 385 5.89 22.64 9.41
C PRO A 385 5.90 21.81 8.11
N ALA A 386 6.94 21.00 7.97
CA ALA A 386 7.20 20.03 6.93
C ALA A 386 6.07 19.01 6.66
N GLY A 387 5.25 18.67 7.67
CA GLY A 387 4.26 17.58 7.56
C GLY A 387 4.87 16.19 7.51
N ARG A 388 6.12 16.05 7.97
CA ARG A 388 6.82 14.78 8.19
C ARG A 388 7.58 14.91 9.51
N VAL A 389 7.45 13.90 10.36
CA VAL A 389 8.25 13.73 11.57
C VAL A 389 9.34 12.71 11.28
N ASP A 390 10.55 12.94 11.81
CA ASP A 390 11.62 11.96 11.73
C ASP A 390 11.22 10.64 12.41
N ALA A 391 11.74 9.51 11.93
CA ALA A 391 11.36 8.20 12.45
C ALA A 391 11.78 8.02 13.93
N GLN A 392 12.95 8.54 14.31
CA GLN A 392 13.43 8.46 15.69
C GLN A 392 12.57 9.35 16.59
N LEU A 393 12.33 10.59 16.20
CA LEU A 393 11.43 11.51 16.91
C LEU A 393 10.00 10.96 17.05
N ARG A 394 9.52 10.24 16.04
CA ARG A 394 8.22 9.57 16.11
C ARG A 394 8.22 8.43 17.13
N ALA A 395 9.27 7.62 17.18
CA ALA A 395 9.42 6.53 18.15
C ALA A 395 9.50 7.09 19.58
N ASP A 396 10.27 8.16 19.78
CA ASP A 396 10.40 8.84 21.06
C ASP A 396 9.06 9.46 21.51
N ALA A 397 8.32 10.10 20.60
CA ALA A 397 7.02 10.69 20.87
C ALA A 397 5.92 9.67 21.24
N VAL A 398 6.08 8.39 20.89
CA VAL A 398 5.17 7.29 21.30
C VAL A 398 5.72 6.48 22.48
N GLY A 399 6.84 6.89 23.07
CA GLY A 399 7.41 6.28 24.28
C GLY A 399 8.29 5.05 24.03
N GLU A 400 8.81 4.84 22.82
CA GLU A 400 9.81 3.78 22.56
C GLU A 400 11.23 4.18 23.00
N GLY A 401 11.45 5.46 23.29
CA GLY A 401 12.64 5.94 23.96
C GLY A 401 12.58 5.60 25.44
N GLY A 402 13.27 4.53 25.87
CA GLY A 402 13.69 4.42 27.27
C GLY A 402 14.46 5.68 27.70
N PRO A 403 14.59 5.97 29.01
CA PRO A 403 15.26 7.19 29.46
C PRO A 403 16.62 7.30 28.79
N HIS A 404 16.88 8.46 28.17
CA HIS A 404 18.22 8.83 27.73
C HIS A 404 19.15 8.64 28.94
N VAL A 405 19.92 7.55 28.92
CA VAL A 405 20.97 7.35 29.90
C VAL A 405 22.05 8.33 29.50
N ASP A 406 22.05 9.48 30.17
CA ASP A 406 23.14 10.43 30.13
C ASP A 406 24.43 9.64 30.41
N ALA A 407 25.37 9.68 29.47
CA ALA A 407 26.65 8.99 29.58
C ALA A 407 27.56 9.74 30.57
N GLY A 408 27.05 10.01 31.77
CA GLY A 408 27.75 10.54 32.92
C GLY A 408 27.90 9.44 33.97
N ARG A 409 29.15 9.10 34.29
CA ARG A 409 29.53 8.07 35.27
C ARG A 409 28.75 8.18 36.58
N GLY A 410 27.86 7.23 36.85
CA GLY A 410 27.22 7.04 38.15
C GLY A 410 26.66 5.63 38.28
N ARG A 411 27.25 4.81 39.15
CA ARG A 411 26.75 3.46 39.46
C ARG A 411 25.36 3.57 40.12
N VAL A 412 24.38 2.85 39.58
CA VAL A 412 23.10 2.60 40.27
C VAL A 412 23.21 1.27 41.05
N PRO A 413 22.81 1.19 42.34
CA PRO A 413 22.83 -0.06 43.11
C PRO A 413 21.77 -1.05 42.60
N GLY A 414 22.11 -2.34 42.64
CA GLY A 414 21.27 -3.43 42.11
C GLY A 414 19.95 -3.62 42.86
N ILE A 415 18.90 -3.94 42.10
CA ILE A 415 17.60 -4.38 42.60
C ILE A 415 17.60 -5.93 42.64
N PRO A 416 17.24 -6.58 43.76
CA PRO A 416 17.26 -8.03 43.87
C PRO A 416 16.00 -8.71 43.31
N GLY A 417 16.23 -9.74 42.46
CA GLY A 417 15.47 -10.99 42.37
C GLY A 417 14.00 -10.96 41.93
N ALA A 418 13.74 -11.23 40.64
CA ALA A 418 12.45 -11.75 40.18
C ALA A 418 12.56 -13.27 39.92
N PRO A 419 11.63 -14.12 40.41
CA PRO A 419 11.71 -15.55 40.24
C PRO A 419 11.37 -15.98 38.81
N GLN A 420 12.21 -16.83 38.22
CA GLN A 420 11.91 -17.54 36.98
C GLN A 420 10.81 -18.58 37.22
N GLN A 421 9.60 -18.37 36.70
CA GLN A 421 8.60 -19.43 36.58
C GLN A 421 8.56 -19.96 35.14
N GLN A 422 8.95 -21.22 35.00
CA GLN A 422 8.68 -22.05 33.82
C GLN A 422 7.17 -22.29 33.72
N VAL A 423 6.55 -21.86 32.62
CA VAL A 423 5.16 -22.20 32.31
C VAL A 423 5.15 -23.40 31.35
N GLN A 424 4.59 -24.52 31.82
CA GLN A 424 4.25 -25.67 30.97
C GLN A 424 2.97 -25.40 30.16
N PRO A 425 2.85 -25.95 28.94
CA PRO A 425 1.71 -25.68 28.06
C PRO A 425 0.48 -26.51 28.46
N GLY A 426 -0.56 -25.85 28.99
CA GLY A 426 -1.88 -26.42 29.19
C GLY A 426 -2.71 -26.40 27.90
N ARG A 427 -3.22 -27.58 27.49
CA ARG A 427 -4.19 -27.75 26.40
C ARG A 427 -5.55 -27.16 26.81
N ALA A 428 -6.13 -26.31 25.97
CA ALA A 428 -7.55 -25.96 26.02
C ALA A 428 -8.19 -26.34 24.67
N GLY A 429 -9.30 -27.09 24.74
CA GLY A 429 -10.05 -27.62 23.61
C GLY A 429 -10.91 -26.58 22.89
N PRO A 430 -11.54 -26.96 21.75
CA PRO A 430 -12.14 -26.01 20.82
C PRO A 430 -13.62 -25.77 21.16
N GLU A 431 -14.01 -24.53 21.39
CA GLU A 431 -15.40 -24.11 21.29
C GLU A 431 -15.61 -23.15 20.12
N GLN A 432 -16.69 -23.43 19.40
CA GLN A 432 -17.05 -22.94 18.08
C GLN A 432 -17.54 -21.49 18.13
N LEU A 433 -16.82 -20.59 17.47
CA LEU A 433 -17.36 -19.33 16.98
C LEU A 433 -17.48 -19.44 15.45
N ARG A 434 -18.73 -19.43 14.96
CA ARG A 434 -19.08 -19.43 13.54
C ARG A 434 -18.32 -18.32 12.81
N ARG A 435 -17.51 -18.74 11.84
CA ARG A 435 -16.69 -17.90 10.98
C ARG A 435 -17.42 -17.65 9.67
N ASP A 436 -17.72 -16.39 9.36
CA ASP A 436 -17.78 -15.92 7.98
C ASP A 436 -16.35 -15.74 7.48
N HIS A 437 -15.66 -16.86 7.26
CA HIS A 437 -14.42 -16.90 6.50
C HIS A 437 -14.76 -17.32 5.08
N VAL A 438 -14.49 -16.43 4.12
CA VAL A 438 -14.34 -16.83 2.73
C VAL A 438 -13.02 -17.60 2.67
N ASP A 439 -13.12 -18.91 2.49
CA ASP A 439 -11.98 -19.79 2.25
C ASP A 439 -11.34 -19.42 0.90
N VAL A 440 -10.16 -18.82 0.94
CA VAL A 440 -9.43 -18.36 -0.26
C VAL A 440 -8.65 -19.52 -0.91
N ARG A 441 -8.82 -20.77 -0.46
CA ARG A 441 -7.96 -21.89 -0.86
C ARG A 441 -8.45 -22.77 -2.01
N GLU A 442 -9.59 -22.50 -2.64
CA GLU A 442 -10.03 -23.29 -3.81
C GLU A 442 -10.59 -22.50 -5.01
N VAL A 443 -10.33 -21.20 -5.10
CA VAL A 443 -10.53 -20.50 -6.38
C VAL A 443 -9.20 -20.42 -7.10
N ARG A 444 -8.90 -21.43 -7.94
CA ARG A 444 -7.94 -21.23 -9.03
C ARG A 444 -8.51 -20.13 -9.91
N PRO A 445 -7.89 -18.94 -10.02
CA PRO A 445 -8.34 -17.99 -11.03
C PRO A 445 -8.02 -18.63 -12.38
N ALA A 446 -9.05 -19.01 -13.12
CA ALA A 446 -8.93 -18.93 -14.56
C ALA A 446 -8.53 -17.48 -14.82
N VAL A 447 -7.37 -17.25 -15.44
CA VAL A 447 -7.22 -16.11 -16.35
C VAL A 447 -8.54 -16.07 -17.11
N LEU A 448 -9.31 -14.97 -17.02
CA LEU A 448 -10.51 -14.83 -17.84
C LEU A 448 -10.03 -15.03 -19.28
N PRO A 449 -10.33 -16.18 -19.92
CA PRO A 449 -9.67 -16.49 -21.18
C PRO A 449 -10.19 -15.49 -22.22
N ALA A 450 -9.27 -14.91 -22.99
CA ALA A 450 -9.62 -14.11 -24.16
C ALA A 450 -10.59 -14.93 -25.06
N PRO A 451 -11.70 -14.35 -25.54
CA PRO A 451 -12.74 -15.13 -26.17
C PRO A 451 -12.40 -15.45 -27.65
N HIS A 452 -12.68 -16.70 -28.01
CA HIS A 452 -12.85 -17.27 -29.36
C HIS A 452 -11.62 -17.79 -30.12
N LEU A 453 -11.51 -19.12 -30.20
CA LEU A 453 -11.32 -19.80 -31.48
C LEU A 453 -12.57 -20.63 -31.77
N ARG A 454 -13.11 -20.43 -32.97
CA ARG A 454 -14.39 -20.94 -33.49
C ARG A 454 -14.39 -22.44 -33.79
N ASP A 455 -15.60 -23.00 -33.67
CA ASP A 455 -16.26 -24.03 -34.48
C ASP A 455 -15.51 -25.29 -34.96
N GLY A 456 -16.06 -26.45 -34.60
CA GLY A 456 -15.78 -27.72 -35.29
C GLY A 456 -16.26 -28.94 -34.51
N ALA A 457 -17.28 -29.62 -35.02
CA ALA A 457 -17.99 -30.73 -34.39
C ALA A 457 -17.20 -32.07 -34.30
N LEU A 458 -17.43 -32.81 -33.19
CA LEU A 458 -17.54 -34.29 -32.99
C LEU A 458 -16.38 -35.23 -33.44
N PRO A 459 -16.33 -36.53 -33.01
CA PRO A 459 -16.61 -37.18 -31.72
C PRO A 459 -15.49 -38.18 -31.25
N VAL A 460 -15.78 -38.88 -30.14
CA VAL A 460 -15.08 -39.97 -29.42
C VAL A 460 -14.47 -41.10 -30.29
N ALA A 461 -13.30 -41.66 -29.91
CA ALA A 461 -13.00 -43.11 -29.99
C ALA A 461 -11.74 -43.54 -29.19
N GLN A 462 -11.78 -44.78 -28.69
CA GLN A 462 -10.81 -45.49 -27.86
C GLN A 462 -9.64 -46.11 -28.65
N GLY A 463 -8.52 -46.38 -27.94
CA GLY A 463 -7.77 -47.64 -28.05
C GLY A 463 -6.55 -47.67 -28.98
N GLY A 464 -5.51 -48.39 -28.54
CA GLY A 464 -4.48 -48.98 -29.42
C GLY A 464 -3.04 -48.72 -29.00
N GLY A 465 -2.38 -49.74 -28.47
CA GLY A 465 -0.94 -49.75 -28.19
C GLY A 465 -0.09 -49.81 -29.47
N GLY A 466 1.18 -49.41 -29.33
CA GLY A 466 2.19 -49.51 -30.39
C GLY A 466 3.54 -49.01 -29.89
N GLN A 467 4.51 -49.92 -29.85
CA GLN A 467 5.83 -49.77 -29.26
C GLN A 467 6.86 -49.27 -30.31
N VAL A 468 8.01 -48.78 -29.83
CA VAL A 468 9.37 -48.84 -30.44
C VAL A 468 10.08 -47.51 -30.84
N ARG A 469 11.04 -47.16 -29.95
CA ARG A 469 12.44 -46.66 -30.11
C ARG A 469 12.80 -45.20 -30.48
N ARG A 470 13.34 -44.54 -29.44
CA ARG A 470 14.69 -43.93 -29.28
C ARG A 470 15.35 -43.22 -30.47
N ALA A 471 15.61 -41.93 -30.28
CA ALA A 471 16.96 -41.32 -30.27
C ALA A 471 16.92 -39.93 -29.59
N GLY A 472 17.97 -39.57 -28.84
CA GLY A 472 18.38 -38.16 -28.72
C GLY A 472 18.31 -37.44 -27.35
N VAL A 473 19.16 -37.87 -26.40
CA VAL A 473 19.95 -37.06 -25.43
C VAL A 473 19.28 -36.14 -24.38
N HIS A 474 19.80 -36.34 -23.16
CA HIS A 474 19.39 -35.96 -21.80
C HIS A 474 19.40 -34.46 -21.39
N PRO A 475 18.58 -34.08 -20.39
CA PRO A 475 18.69 -32.84 -19.62
C PRO A 475 19.62 -33.00 -18.39
N ALA A 476 20.29 -31.91 -18.00
CA ALA A 476 21.12 -31.85 -16.79
C ALA A 476 20.38 -31.16 -15.64
N VAL A 477 20.18 -31.92 -14.57
CA VAL A 477 19.84 -31.51 -13.20
C VAL A 477 21.15 -31.39 -12.43
N PHE A 478 21.32 -30.38 -11.58
CA PHE A 478 22.20 -30.52 -10.41
C PHE A 478 21.63 -29.78 -9.18
N LEU A 479 21.35 -30.58 -8.15
CA LEU A 479 21.04 -30.18 -6.78
C LEU A 479 22.31 -30.39 -5.93
N THR A 480 22.56 -29.45 -5.02
CA THR A 480 23.30 -29.57 -3.73
C THR A 480 24.78 -29.96 -3.72
N LEU A 481 25.59 -29.14 -3.03
CA LEU A 481 26.59 -29.64 -2.05
C LEU A 481 26.99 -28.56 -1.04
N LYS A 482 26.60 -28.79 0.22
CA LYS A 482 27.10 -28.18 1.45
C LYS A 482 28.16 -29.13 2.01
N ARG A 483 29.40 -28.64 2.24
CA ARG A 483 30.30 -28.91 3.40
C ARG A 483 31.79 -29.10 3.05
N ARG A 484 32.58 -28.39 3.87
CA ARG A 484 33.89 -28.72 4.45
C ARG A 484 35.13 -28.70 3.54
N TRP A 485 35.91 -27.63 3.73
CA TRP A 485 37.36 -27.65 3.54
C TRP A 485 38.06 -28.16 4.81
N GLY A 486 39.04 -29.03 4.59
CA GLY A 486 39.75 -29.82 5.59
C GLY A 486 40.97 -29.12 6.20
N ARG A 487 41.33 -29.62 7.38
CA ARG A 487 42.67 -29.53 7.98
C ARG A 487 43.50 -30.74 7.53
N GLY A 488 44.80 -30.54 7.43
CA GLY A 488 45.84 -31.56 7.55
C GLY A 488 47.21 -30.88 7.70
N PRO A 489 48.29 -31.60 8.03
CA PRO A 489 48.40 -32.97 8.51
C PRO A 489 49.06 -33.09 9.91
N GLY A 490 48.98 -34.29 10.51
CA GLY A 490 49.37 -34.57 11.90
C GLY A 490 50.78 -35.11 12.14
N ARG A 491 50.99 -35.61 13.38
CA ARG A 491 51.99 -36.61 13.78
C ARG A 491 51.49 -37.39 15.02
N LEU A 492 51.64 -38.73 14.96
CA LEU A 492 52.03 -39.78 15.94
C LEU A 492 51.72 -39.59 17.44
N ALA A 493 51.54 -40.58 18.31
CA ALA A 493 51.42 -42.05 18.39
C ALA A 493 50.98 -42.28 19.87
N VAL A 494 50.15 -43.23 20.27
CA VAL A 494 50.35 -44.68 20.51
C VAL A 494 48.96 -45.22 20.85
#